data_AF-A0A8J3BT05-F1
#
_entry.id   AF-A0A8J3BT05-F1
#
_cell.length_a   1.000
_cell.length_b   1.000
_cell.length_c   1.000
_cell.angle_alpha   90.00
_cell.angle_beta   90.00
_cell.angle_gamma   90.00
#
_symmetry.space_group_name_H-M   'P 1'
#
loop_
_entity.id
_entity.type
_entity.pdbx_description
1 polymer ?
#
loop_
_entity_poly.entity_id
_entity_poly.type
_entity_poly.pdbx_seq_one_letter_code
_entity_poly.pdbx_strand_id
1 'polypeptide(L)'
;MDTAEFRKLIVKHFSPKIRELGWKGSGFHYRKPEENNVVNIFGLQGSRWGGTIYCETAICFDFMNDLAGLSFDKSTYASCLIRKRLHPLERTGGAWDIHNDQEKNLEEVNSIWNAFQNQGAKFYNDFANFPHPFDKIKPIDLQTSDNYKILGKYYVGNDIELANLLKEINLLLGNKSIAKEFAEIGIAGVNELGKKLLVGRKTKSYRETERHLENKIKELTIE
;
A
#
# COMPACT_ATOMS: atom_id res chain seq x y z
N MET A 1 -23.63 1.70 18.20
CA MET A 1 -23.14 2.56 17.11
C MET A 1 -22.69 1.67 15.97
N ASP A 2 -22.92 2.06 14.73
CA ASP A 2 -22.37 1.35 13.57
C ASP A 2 -21.15 2.06 12.94
N THR A 3 -20.55 1.43 11.92
CA THR A 3 -19.40 1.98 11.20
C THR A 3 -19.69 3.33 10.54
N ALA A 4 -20.94 3.57 10.10
CA ALA A 4 -21.31 4.83 9.45
C ALA A 4 -21.42 5.96 10.47
N GLU A 5 -21.93 5.69 11.67
CA GLU A 5 -21.93 6.61 12.79
C GLU A 5 -20.52 6.88 13.32
N PHE A 6 -19.68 5.86 13.46
CA PHE A 6 -18.27 6.04 13.84
C PHE A 6 -17.53 6.90 12.81
N ARG A 7 -17.81 6.74 11.52
CA ARG A 7 -17.26 7.60 10.45
C ARG A 7 -17.63 9.07 10.67
N LYS A 8 -18.81 9.39 11.21
CA LYS A 8 -19.19 10.77 11.54
C LYS A 8 -18.30 11.33 12.67
N LEU A 9 -17.96 10.51 13.68
CA LEU A 9 -17.02 10.91 14.73
C LEU A 9 -15.62 11.19 14.16
N ILE A 10 -15.13 10.33 13.26
CA ILE A 10 -13.87 10.56 12.57
C ILE A 10 -13.89 11.88 11.79
N VAL A 11 -14.97 12.15 11.04
CA VAL A 11 -15.11 13.41 10.30
C VAL A 11 -15.09 14.63 11.23
N LYS A 12 -15.70 14.53 12.41
CA LYS A 12 -15.83 15.63 13.35
C LYS A 12 -14.56 15.86 14.20
N HIS A 13 -13.85 14.80 14.57
CA HIS A 13 -12.81 14.86 15.62
C HIS A 13 -11.40 14.49 15.14
N PHE A 14 -11.27 13.71 14.07
CA PHE A 14 -9.98 13.30 13.50
C PHE A 14 -9.64 14.07 12.22
N SER A 15 -10.58 14.16 11.27
CA SER A 15 -10.34 14.84 9.98
C SER A 15 -9.78 16.26 10.11
N PRO A 16 -10.23 17.12 11.06
CA PRO A 16 -9.66 18.46 11.18
C PRO A 16 -8.17 18.42 11.53
N LYS A 17 -7.79 17.59 12.50
CA LYS A 17 -6.41 17.45 12.99
C LYS A 17 -5.47 16.96 11.90
N ILE A 18 -5.87 15.94 11.13
CA ILE A 18 -4.99 15.41 10.08
C ILE A 18 -4.86 16.41 8.91
N ARG A 19 -5.90 17.20 8.62
CA ARG A 19 -5.87 18.24 7.58
C ARG A 19 -4.95 19.41 7.95
N GLU A 20 -4.85 19.76 9.22
CA GLU A 20 -3.86 20.73 9.71
C GLU A 20 -2.43 20.30 9.40
N LEU A 21 -2.18 18.99 9.26
CA LEU A 21 -0.88 18.42 8.85
C LEU A 21 -0.70 18.34 7.31
N GLY A 22 -1.59 18.96 6.54
CA GLY A 22 -1.54 19.00 5.06
C GLY A 22 -2.18 17.81 4.36
N TRP A 23 -2.84 16.90 5.08
CA TRP A 23 -3.54 15.77 4.46
C TRP A 23 -4.86 16.21 3.82
N LYS A 24 -5.15 15.66 2.63
CA LYS A 24 -6.42 15.82 1.93
C LYS A 24 -7.29 14.58 2.12
N GLY A 25 -8.60 14.75 2.13
CA GLY A 25 -9.56 13.65 2.28
C GLY A 25 -10.51 13.81 3.48
N SER A 26 -11.33 12.80 3.71
CA SER A 26 -12.37 12.83 4.75
C SER A 26 -12.86 11.42 5.09
N GLY A 27 -13.23 11.23 6.36
CA GLY A 27 -13.80 9.97 6.83
C GLY A 27 -12.73 8.90 6.87
N PHE A 28 -12.74 7.96 5.93
CA PHE A 28 -11.89 6.77 5.99
C PHE A 28 -10.74 6.76 4.97
N HIS A 29 -10.55 7.85 4.22
CA HIS A 29 -9.50 7.94 3.21
C HIS A 29 -8.84 9.31 3.27
N TYR A 30 -7.53 9.29 3.50
CA TYR A 30 -6.68 10.48 3.51
C TYR A 30 -5.43 10.23 2.67
N ARG A 31 -4.98 11.29 2.00
CA ARG A 31 -3.77 11.29 1.17
C ARG A 31 -2.96 12.55 1.43
N LYS A 32 -1.65 12.43 1.39
CA LYS A 32 -0.72 13.55 1.44
C LYS A 32 0.38 13.32 0.41
N PRO A 33 0.26 13.91 -0.79
CA PRO A 33 1.36 13.96 -1.74
C PRO A 33 2.53 14.71 -1.12
N GLU A 34 3.72 14.13 -1.21
CA GLU A 34 4.99 14.78 -0.84
C GLU A 34 5.68 15.26 -2.12
N GLU A 35 6.65 16.17 -2.01
CA GLU A 35 7.36 16.76 -3.18
C GLU A 35 8.37 15.81 -3.84
N ASN A 36 8.47 14.55 -3.38
CA ASN A 36 9.51 13.59 -3.73
C ASN A 36 8.96 12.35 -4.45
N ASN A 37 7.83 12.47 -5.15
CA ASN A 37 7.09 11.39 -5.83
C ASN A 37 6.43 10.35 -4.92
N VAL A 38 6.55 10.46 -3.58
CA VAL A 38 5.86 9.59 -2.64
C VAL A 38 4.52 10.22 -2.26
N VAL A 39 3.48 9.40 -2.24
CA VAL A 39 2.16 9.79 -1.75
C VAL A 39 1.83 8.97 -0.53
N ASN A 40 1.74 9.65 0.62
CA ASN A 40 1.35 9.05 1.88
C ASN A 40 -0.16 8.81 1.89
N ILE A 41 -0.59 7.61 2.26
CA ILE A 41 -1.99 7.21 2.35
C ILE A 41 -2.29 6.74 3.77
N PHE A 42 -3.41 7.21 4.31
CA PHE A 42 -3.97 6.74 5.58
C PHE A 42 -5.43 6.35 5.37
N GLY A 43 -5.77 5.13 5.79
CA GLY A 43 -7.07 4.54 5.59
C GLY A 43 -7.66 3.94 6.85
N LEU A 44 -8.98 3.99 6.96
CA LEU A 44 -9.73 3.27 7.98
C LEU A 44 -10.64 2.24 7.31
N GLN A 45 -10.83 1.09 7.94
CA GLN A 45 -11.65 -0.01 7.44
C GLN A 45 -12.50 -0.58 8.55
N GLY A 46 -13.82 -0.59 8.36
CA GLY A 46 -14.71 -1.36 9.22
C GLY A 46 -14.56 -2.86 8.98
N SER A 47 -14.63 -3.65 10.05
CA SER A 47 -14.77 -5.10 10.00
C SER A 47 -15.99 -5.49 9.15
N ARG A 48 -15.87 -6.57 8.36
CA ARG A 48 -17.00 -7.17 7.62
C ARG A 48 -18.16 -7.56 8.55
N TRP A 49 -17.82 -7.96 9.78
CA TRP A 49 -18.79 -8.38 10.81
C TRP A 49 -19.27 -7.20 11.67
N GLY A 50 -18.84 -5.98 11.36
CA GLY A 50 -19.07 -4.80 12.19
C GLY A 50 -18.25 -4.83 13.49
N GLY A 51 -18.55 -3.88 14.38
CA GLY A 51 -18.03 -3.85 15.75
C GLY A 51 -16.58 -3.40 15.91
N THR A 52 -15.78 -3.33 14.83
CA THR A 52 -14.39 -2.85 14.91
C THR A 52 -13.95 -2.05 13.69
N ILE A 53 -12.92 -1.22 13.89
CA ILE A 53 -12.22 -0.43 12.88
C ILE A 53 -10.74 -0.82 12.86
N TYR A 54 -10.17 -0.94 11.66
CA TYR A 54 -8.74 -1.10 11.41
C TYR A 54 -8.19 0.17 10.77
N CYS A 55 -6.96 0.53 11.12
CA CYS A 55 -6.27 1.68 10.55
C CYS A 55 -5.03 1.21 9.79
N GLU A 56 -4.83 1.73 8.59
CA GLU A 56 -3.80 1.28 7.65
C GLU A 56 -3.02 2.48 7.14
N THR A 57 -1.69 2.42 7.23
CA THR A 57 -0.79 3.34 6.54
C THR A 57 -0.28 2.68 5.28
N ALA A 58 -0.13 3.45 4.21
CA ALA A 58 0.45 2.97 2.97
C ALA A 58 1.19 4.10 2.24
N ILE A 59 2.05 3.73 1.31
CA ILE A 59 2.60 4.66 0.33
C ILE A 59 2.24 4.17 -1.08
N CYS A 60 2.01 5.12 -1.97
CA CYS A 60 2.09 4.91 -3.42
C CYS A 60 2.99 5.97 -4.05
N PHE A 61 3.10 5.95 -5.37
CA PHE A 61 3.95 6.87 -6.12
C PHE A 61 3.11 7.58 -7.18
N ASP A 62 3.43 8.84 -7.47
CA ASP A 62 2.67 9.65 -8.42
C ASP A 62 3.01 9.39 -9.90
N PHE A 63 4.15 8.76 -10.18
CA PHE A 63 4.60 8.39 -11.52
C PHE A 63 4.11 7.01 -12.01
N MET A 64 3.44 6.22 -11.16
CA MET A 64 2.93 4.91 -11.55
C MET A 64 1.54 4.63 -10.95
N ASN A 65 0.79 3.74 -11.60
CA ASN A 65 -0.48 3.28 -11.07
C ASN A 65 -0.27 2.30 -9.90
N ASP A 66 -1.27 2.21 -9.03
CA ASP A 66 -1.32 1.21 -7.96
C ASP A 66 -1.70 -0.20 -8.47
N LEU A 67 -1.83 -1.16 -7.55
CA LEU A 67 -2.14 -2.56 -7.89
C LEU A 67 -3.53 -2.75 -8.53
N ALA A 68 -4.42 -1.78 -8.40
CA ALA A 68 -5.74 -1.77 -9.03
C ALA A 68 -5.75 -1.01 -10.38
N GLY A 69 -4.59 -0.54 -10.84
CA GLY A 69 -4.47 0.27 -12.05
C GLY A 69 -4.98 1.70 -11.87
N LEU A 70 -5.05 2.19 -10.63
CA LEU A 70 -5.53 3.53 -10.32
C LEU A 70 -4.35 4.48 -10.10
N SER A 71 -4.54 5.73 -10.55
CA SER A 71 -3.65 6.85 -10.24
C SER A 71 -3.72 7.23 -8.75
N PHE A 72 -2.67 7.89 -8.25
CA PHE A 72 -2.50 8.16 -6.82
C PHE A 72 -3.66 8.94 -6.18
N ASP A 73 -4.37 9.78 -6.94
CA ASP A 73 -5.53 10.54 -6.47
C ASP A 73 -6.73 9.65 -6.11
N LYS A 74 -6.80 8.45 -6.71
CA LYS A 74 -7.83 7.44 -6.49
C LYS A 74 -7.35 6.27 -5.63
N SER A 75 -6.05 6.05 -5.52
CA SER A 75 -5.46 4.95 -4.75
C SER A 75 -5.93 4.91 -3.31
N THR A 76 -6.09 3.71 -2.76
CA THR A 76 -6.40 3.50 -1.35
C THR A 76 -5.32 2.61 -0.72
N TYR A 77 -5.27 2.54 0.60
CA TYR A 77 -4.33 1.64 1.28
C TYR A 77 -4.46 0.17 0.80
N ALA A 78 -5.64 -0.22 0.31
CA ALA A 78 -5.92 -1.60 -0.11
C ALA A 78 -5.27 -1.96 -1.45
N SER A 79 -5.01 -0.97 -2.31
CA SER A 79 -4.38 -1.13 -3.62
C SER A 79 -2.89 -0.78 -3.60
N CYS A 80 -2.34 -0.36 -2.45
CA CYS A 80 -0.92 -0.05 -2.32
C CYS A 80 -0.09 -1.29 -2.03
N LEU A 81 1.07 -1.38 -2.68
CA LEU A 81 2.03 -2.47 -2.48
C LEU A 81 2.65 -2.45 -1.07
N ILE A 82 3.01 -1.26 -0.59
CA ILE A 82 3.69 -1.05 0.69
C ILE A 82 2.70 -0.46 1.67
N ARG A 83 2.32 -1.25 2.66
CA ARG A 83 1.36 -0.85 3.70
C ARG A 83 1.67 -1.50 5.03
N LYS A 84 1.18 -0.89 6.10
CA LYS A 84 1.29 -1.39 7.46
C LYS A 84 0.05 -1.03 8.25
N ARG A 85 -0.49 -2.01 8.96
CA ARG A 85 -1.56 -1.80 9.92
C ARG A 85 -1.03 -1.07 11.15
N LEU A 86 -1.76 -0.07 11.61
CA LEU A 86 -1.54 0.53 12.92
C LEU A 86 -2.24 -0.30 13.99
N HIS A 87 -1.67 -0.31 15.18
CA HIS A 87 -2.24 -0.99 16.34
C HIS A 87 -2.55 0.03 17.45
N PRO A 88 -3.59 -0.18 18.27
CA PRO A 88 -3.74 0.57 19.51
C PRO A 88 -2.49 0.39 20.38
N LEU A 89 -1.93 1.48 20.92
CA LEU A 89 -0.64 1.44 21.63
C LEU A 89 -0.66 0.57 22.90
N GLU A 90 -1.81 0.52 23.57
CA GLU A 90 -1.99 -0.17 24.87
C GLU A 90 -2.66 -1.55 24.73
N ARG A 91 -2.91 -2.05 23.50
CA ARG A 91 -3.64 -3.31 23.27
C ARG A 91 -2.91 -4.21 22.29
N THR A 92 -3.06 -5.52 22.48
CA THR A 92 -2.45 -6.55 21.61
C THR A 92 -3.27 -6.83 20.34
N GLY A 93 -4.52 -6.34 20.26
CA GLY A 93 -5.37 -6.46 19.08
C GLY A 93 -5.17 -5.30 18.11
N GLY A 94 -5.07 -5.55 16.80
CA GLY A 94 -4.86 -4.50 15.78
C GLY A 94 -6.11 -3.73 15.36
N ALA A 95 -7.13 -3.67 16.21
CA ALA A 95 -8.42 -3.04 15.91
C ALA A 95 -8.88 -2.13 17.05
N TRP A 96 -9.66 -1.12 16.70
CA TRP A 96 -10.40 -0.25 17.62
C TRP A 96 -11.86 -0.72 17.66
N ASP A 97 -12.41 -0.85 18.85
CA ASP A 97 -13.77 -1.34 19.04
C ASP A 97 -14.79 -0.22 18.76
N ILE A 98 -15.95 -0.60 18.22
CA ILE A 98 -17.09 0.30 18.08
C ILE A 98 -18.06 -0.03 19.20
N HIS A 99 -18.33 0.95 20.05
CA HIS A 99 -19.19 0.80 21.22
C HIS A 99 -20.60 1.35 20.98
N ASN A 100 -21.55 1.00 21.84
CA ASN A 100 -22.86 1.68 21.87
C ASN A 100 -22.81 3.04 22.58
N ASP A 101 -21.71 3.32 23.27
CA ASP A 101 -21.46 4.55 24.02
C ASP A 101 -20.65 5.54 23.17
N GLN A 102 -21.13 6.78 23.01
CA GLN A 102 -20.46 7.79 22.21
C GLN A 102 -19.13 8.25 22.83
N GLU A 103 -19.04 8.38 24.15
CA GLU A 103 -17.82 8.84 24.83
C GLU A 103 -16.69 7.82 24.64
N LYS A 104 -16.99 6.52 24.78
CA LYS A 104 -16.02 5.46 24.49
C LYS A 104 -15.56 5.50 23.04
N ASN A 105 -16.46 5.72 22.09
CA ASN A 105 -16.06 5.85 20.69
C ASN A 105 -15.17 7.09 20.45
N LEU A 106 -15.35 8.18 21.19
CA LEU A 106 -14.45 9.35 21.12
C LEU A 106 -13.06 9.03 21.69
N GLU A 107 -12.96 8.22 22.74
CA GLU A 107 -11.69 7.71 23.24
C GLU A 107 -10.98 6.87 22.16
N GLU A 108 -11.71 6.00 21.46
CA GLU A 108 -11.16 5.22 20.35
C GLU A 108 -10.66 6.12 19.21
N VAL A 109 -11.39 7.20 18.85
CA VAL A 109 -10.92 8.20 17.87
C VAL A 109 -9.63 8.90 18.32
N ASN A 110 -9.52 9.26 19.60
CA ASN A 110 -8.29 9.86 20.14
C ASN A 110 -7.13 8.85 20.16
N SER A 111 -7.42 7.58 20.46
CA SER A 111 -6.44 6.49 20.37
C SER A 111 -5.93 6.29 18.94
N ILE A 112 -6.81 6.35 17.93
CA ILE A 112 -6.42 6.33 16.51
C ILE A 112 -5.48 7.50 16.18
N TRP A 113 -5.81 8.72 16.65
CA TRP A 113 -4.95 9.88 16.47
C TRP A 113 -3.56 9.69 17.09
N ASN A 114 -3.49 9.17 18.31
CA ASN A 114 -2.22 8.88 18.97
C ASN A 114 -1.42 7.80 18.21
N ALA A 115 -2.06 6.73 17.75
CA ALA A 115 -1.40 5.71 16.94
C ALA A 115 -0.88 6.28 15.61
N PHE A 116 -1.65 7.15 14.95
CA PHE A 116 -1.24 7.82 13.73
C PHE A 116 0.03 8.68 13.95
N GLN A 117 0.05 9.51 15.01
CA GLN A 117 1.21 10.35 15.32
C GLN A 117 2.45 9.54 15.71
N ASN A 118 2.29 8.42 16.39
CA ASN A 118 3.42 7.65 16.93
C ASN A 118 3.94 6.57 15.97
N GLN A 119 3.04 5.86 15.30
CA GLN A 119 3.37 4.74 14.41
C GLN A 119 3.31 5.16 12.95
N GLY A 120 2.27 5.90 12.55
CA GLY A 120 2.11 6.36 11.19
C GLY A 120 3.21 7.32 10.76
N ALA A 121 3.55 8.29 11.60
CA ALA A 121 4.67 9.20 11.32
C ALA A 121 6.00 8.44 11.12
N LYS A 122 6.29 7.41 11.93
CA LYS A 122 7.48 6.57 11.75
C LYS A 122 7.46 5.79 10.44
N PHE A 123 6.30 5.25 10.06
CA PHE A 123 6.12 4.57 8.78
C PHE A 123 6.41 5.49 7.61
N TYR A 124 5.82 6.70 7.57
CA TYR A 124 6.05 7.63 6.46
C TYR A 124 7.49 8.17 6.44
N ASN A 125 8.11 8.38 7.61
CA ASN A 125 9.49 8.84 7.69
C ASN A 125 10.50 7.83 7.13
N ASP A 126 10.21 6.52 7.18
CA ASP A 126 11.04 5.49 6.56
C ASP A 126 11.14 5.66 5.01
N PHE A 127 10.24 6.44 4.39
CA PHE A 127 10.18 6.68 2.94
C PHE A 127 10.29 8.17 2.56
N ALA A 128 10.53 9.06 3.52
CA ALA A 128 10.55 10.51 3.28
C ALA A 128 11.74 10.98 2.41
N ASN A 129 12.79 10.18 2.31
CA ASN A 129 14.00 10.51 1.56
C ASN A 129 14.08 9.78 0.21
N PHE A 130 12.97 9.70 -0.52
CA PHE A 130 12.93 9.07 -1.85
C PHE A 130 14.07 9.63 -2.74
N PRO A 131 14.83 8.77 -3.47
CA PRO A 131 14.54 7.35 -3.78
C PRO A 131 14.94 6.34 -2.69
N HIS A 132 15.50 6.76 -1.55
CA HIS A 132 15.74 5.86 -0.43
C HIS A 132 14.41 5.37 0.17
N PRO A 133 14.26 4.07 0.50
CA PRO A 133 15.28 3.00 0.50
C PRO A 133 15.40 2.20 -0.80
N PHE A 134 14.60 2.50 -1.81
CA PHE A 134 14.51 1.73 -3.05
C PHE A 134 15.80 1.75 -3.86
N ASP A 135 16.55 2.85 -3.80
CA ASP A 135 17.85 3.01 -4.45
C ASP A 135 18.93 2.02 -3.95
N LYS A 136 18.72 1.38 -2.79
CA LYS A 136 19.64 0.39 -2.22
C LYS A 136 19.31 -1.06 -2.60
N ILE A 137 18.13 -1.30 -3.14
CA ILE A 137 17.67 -2.64 -3.50
C ILE A 137 18.28 -3.01 -4.84
N LYS A 138 18.95 -4.17 -4.89
CA LYS A 138 19.61 -4.68 -6.09
C LYS A 138 18.82 -5.85 -6.69
N PRO A 139 18.94 -6.12 -7.99
CA PRO A 139 18.30 -7.28 -8.63
C PRO A 139 18.58 -8.61 -7.92
N ILE A 140 19.83 -8.82 -7.47
CA ILE A 140 20.23 -10.02 -6.74
C ILE A 140 19.45 -10.22 -5.42
N ASP A 141 18.96 -9.15 -4.81
CA ASP A 141 18.21 -9.23 -3.55
C ASP A 141 16.84 -9.88 -3.76
N LEU A 142 16.23 -9.71 -4.92
CA LEU A 142 14.95 -10.36 -5.27
C LEU A 142 15.13 -11.78 -5.82
N GLN A 143 16.29 -12.08 -6.42
CA GLN A 143 16.60 -13.43 -6.94
C GLN A 143 16.90 -14.43 -5.83
N THR A 144 17.37 -13.96 -4.67
CA THR A 144 17.88 -14.82 -3.58
C THR A 144 16.93 -14.90 -2.39
N SER A 145 15.85 -14.12 -2.37
CA SER A 145 14.92 -14.04 -1.25
C SER A 145 13.47 -14.14 -1.70
N ASP A 146 12.84 -15.27 -1.39
CA ASP A 146 11.39 -15.49 -1.60
C ASP A 146 10.49 -14.60 -0.71
N ASN A 147 11.07 -13.81 0.21
CA ASN A 147 10.32 -12.97 1.15
C ASN A 147 11.06 -11.65 1.45
N TYR A 148 11.40 -10.88 0.41
CA TYR A 148 12.13 -9.64 0.59
C TYR A 148 11.36 -8.67 1.50
N LYS A 149 12.09 -8.00 2.40
CA LYS A 149 11.56 -6.97 3.29
C LYS A 149 12.26 -5.65 3.04
N ILE A 150 11.51 -4.64 2.61
CA ILE A 150 12.04 -3.28 2.50
C ILE A 150 12.46 -2.81 3.89
N LEU A 151 13.69 -2.32 4.01
CA LEU A 151 14.33 -1.93 5.28
C LEU A 151 14.43 -3.07 6.31
N GLY A 152 14.27 -4.33 5.91
CA GLY A 152 14.11 -5.46 6.84
C GLY A 152 12.80 -5.42 7.66
N LYS A 153 11.91 -4.45 7.39
CA LYS A 153 10.72 -4.15 8.19
C LYS A 153 9.42 -4.48 7.45
N TYR A 154 9.31 -4.09 6.18
CA TYR A 154 8.05 -4.11 5.44
C TYR A 154 8.04 -5.26 4.44
N TYR A 155 7.23 -6.28 4.75
CA TYR A 155 7.02 -7.42 3.85
C TYR A 155 6.20 -7.00 2.63
N VAL A 156 6.64 -7.39 1.45
CA VAL A 156 5.93 -7.20 0.19
C VAL A 156 5.56 -8.57 -0.36
N GLY A 157 4.29 -8.95 -0.27
CA GLY A 157 3.82 -10.29 -0.66
C GLY A 157 3.63 -10.50 -2.16
N ASN A 158 4.21 -9.64 -3.00
CA ASN A 158 4.09 -9.70 -4.45
C ASN A 158 5.39 -9.25 -5.11
N ASP A 159 6.32 -10.19 -5.30
CA ASP A 159 7.65 -9.91 -5.83
C ASP A 159 7.64 -9.41 -7.27
N ILE A 160 6.62 -9.79 -8.06
CA ILE A 160 6.44 -9.28 -9.43
C ILE A 160 6.19 -7.77 -9.40
N GLU A 161 5.31 -7.32 -8.50
CA GLU A 161 5.00 -5.89 -8.36
C GLU A 161 6.13 -5.12 -7.68
N LEU A 162 6.89 -5.75 -6.79
CA LEU A 162 8.10 -5.15 -6.24
C LEU A 162 9.17 -4.96 -7.32
N ALA A 163 9.38 -5.96 -8.18
CA ALA A 163 10.29 -5.85 -9.33
C ALA A 163 9.82 -4.74 -10.28
N ASN A 164 8.52 -4.64 -10.56
CA ASN A 164 7.96 -3.57 -11.38
C ASN A 164 8.19 -2.18 -10.76
N LEU A 165 7.95 -2.03 -9.45
CA LEU A 165 8.22 -0.78 -8.73
C LEU A 165 9.70 -0.39 -8.83
N LEU A 166 10.62 -1.31 -8.59
CA LEU A 166 12.06 -1.04 -8.63
C LEU A 166 12.56 -0.75 -10.04
N LYS A 167 11.94 -1.37 -11.06
CA LYS A 167 12.15 -1.03 -12.48
C LYS A 167 11.75 0.43 -12.74
N GLU A 168 10.54 0.84 -12.38
CA GLU A 168 10.06 2.22 -12.60
C GLU A 168 10.90 3.26 -11.85
N ILE A 169 11.28 2.99 -10.60
CA ILE A 169 12.19 3.86 -9.84
C ILE A 169 13.54 3.99 -10.55
N ASN A 170 14.13 2.89 -11.03
CA ASN A 170 15.41 2.96 -11.73
C ASN A 170 15.31 3.66 -13.09
N LEU A 171 14.18 3.56 -13.80
CA LEU A 171 13.92 4.36 -15.00
C LEU A 171 13.87 5.85 -14.67
N LEU A 172 13.16 6.23 -13.60
CA LEU A 172 13.06 7.62 -13.13
C LEU A 172 14.44 8.19 -12.75
N LEU A 173 15.32 7.37 -12.18
CA LEU A 173 16.69 7.76 -11.82
C LEU A 173 17.68 7.72 -13.00
N GLY A 174 17.26 7.26 -14.19
CA GLY A 174 18.13 7.11 -15.36
C GLY A 174 19.00 5.84 -15.37
N ASN A 175 18.81 4.93 -14.41
CA ASN A 175 19.54 3.67 -14.27
C ASN A 175 18.98 2.56 -15.17
N LYS A 176 19.00 2.78 -16.50
CA LYS A 176 18.36 1.88 -17.48
C LYS A 176 18.82 0.43 -17.40
N SER A 177 20.11 0.18 -17.13
CA SER A 177 20.64 -1.19 -17.00
C SER A 177 20.00 -1.93 -15.83
N ILE A 178 19.96 -1.30 -14.65
CA ILE A 178 19.36 -1.89 -13.44
C ILE A 178 17.85 -2.07 -13.62
N ALA A 179 17.18 -1.10 -14.25
CA ALA A 179 15.77 -1.23 -14.58
C ALA A 179 15.51 -2.48 -15.42
N LYS A 180 16.35 -2.75 -16.44
CA LYS A 180 16.23 -3.94 -17.29
C LYS A 180 16.38 -5.23 -16.49
N GLU A 181 17.33 -5.30 -15.56
CA GLU A 181 17.50 -6.48 -14.70
C GLU A 181 16.26 -6.72 -13.82
N PHE A 182 15.65 -5.67 -13.25
CA PHE A 182 14.39 -5.81 -12.53
C PHE A 182 13.22 -6.22 -13.43
N ALA A 183 13.14 -5.68 -14.65
CA ALA A 183 12.14 -6.09 -15.64
C ALA A 183 12.25 -7.59 -15.96
N GLU A 184 13.46 -8.10 -16.18
CA GLU A 184 13.72 -9.51 -16.45
C GLU A 184 13.28 -10.41 -15.28
N ILE A 185 13.55 -10.00 -14.04
CA ILE A 185 13.07 -10.69 -12.83
C ILE A 185 11.54 -10.75 -12.79
N GLY A 186 10.88 -9.60 -13.01
CA GLY A 186 9.41 -9.52 -13.04
C GLY A 186 8.82 -10.42 -14.13
N ILE A 187 9.37 -10.39 -15.36
CA ILE A 187 8.90 -11.19 -16.49
C ILE A 187 9.08 -12.69 -16.21
N ALA A 188 10.21 -13.09 -15.63
CA ALA A 188 10.43 -14.47 -15.20
C ALA A 188 9.37 -14.91 -14.17
N GLY A 189 9.05 -14.05 -13.20
CA GLY A 189 7.99 -14.30 -12.22
C GLY A 189 6.60 -14.44 -12.85
N VAL A 190 6.24 -13.57 -13.80
CA VAL A 190 4.96 -13.66 -14.53
C VAL A 190 4.88 -14.95 -15.35
N ASN A 191 5.95 -15.32 -16.04
CA ASN A 191 6.00 -16.56 -16.81
C ASN A 191 5.82 -17.80 -15.91
N GLU A 192 6.46 -17.82 -14.75
CA GLU A 192 6.30 -18.91 -13.79
C GLU A 192 4.89 -18.98 -13.20
N LEU A 193 4.29 -17.83 -12.88
CA LEU A 193 2.89 -17.75 -12.49
C LEU A 193 1.97 -18.27 -13.60
N GLY A 194 2.26 -17.93 -14.85
CA GLY A 194 1.53 -18.40 -16.03
C GLY A 194 1.54 -19.91 -16.15
N LYS A 195 2.68 -20.58 -15.96
CA LYS A 195 2.76 -22.06 -15.95
C LYS A 195 1.86 -22.69 -14.90
N LYS A 196 1.69 -22.03 -13.75
CA LYS A 196 0.87 -22.52 -12.63
C LYS A 196 -0.62 -22.28 -12.85
N LEU A 197 -1.00 -21.12 -13.40
CA LEU A 197 -2.39 -20.70 -13.53
C LEU A 197 -3.04 -21.12 -14.86
N LEU A 198 -2.27 -21.17 -15.95
CA LEU A 198 -2.76 -21.48 -17.30
C LEU A 198 -2.72 -22.99 -17.57
N VAL A 199 -3.40 -23.76 -16.72
CA VAL A 199 -3.50 -25.22 -16.84
C VAL A 199 -4.89 -25.66 -17.31
N GLY A 200 -4.95 -26.72 -18.12
CA GLY A 200 -6.21 -27.31 -18.56
C GLY A 200 -6.87 -26.61 -19.76
N ARG A 201 -8.21 -26.67 -19.84
CA ARG A 201 -8.96 -26.16 -21.00
C ARG A 201 -9.06 -24.63 -20.96
N LYS A 202 -9.01 -23.99 -22.14
CA LYS A 202 -9.18 -22.54 -22.31
C LYS A 202 -10.62 -22.06 -22.07
N THR A 203 -11.01 -21.99 -20.79
CA THR A 203 -12.28 -21.39 -20.33
C THR A 203 -12.25 -19.86 -20.41
N LYS A 204 -13.36 -19.21 -20.07
CA LYS A 204 -13.42 -17.74 -19.94
C LYS A 204 -12.41 -17.22 -18.91
N SER A 205 -12.39 -17.82 -17.71
CA SER A 205 -11.45 -17.47 -16.63
C SER A 205 -9.99 -17.69 -17.02
N TYR A 206 -9.69 -18.75 -17.78
CA TYR A 206 -8.36 -18.95 -18.36
C TYR A 206 -7.96 -17.77 -19.24
N ARG A 207 -8.81 -17.34 -20.18
CA ARG A 207 -8.49 -16.24 -21.12
C ARG A 207 -8.35 -14.90 -20.41
N GLU A 208 -9.14 -14.67 -19.36
CA GLU A 208 -9.00 -13.50 -18.49
C GLU A 208 -7.65 -13.48 -17.78
N THR A 209 -7.21 -14.64 -17.29
CA THR A 209 -5.89 -14.81 -16.66
C THR A 209 -4.76 -14.63 -17.67
N GLU A 210 -4.87 -15.25 -18.85
CA GLU A 210 -3.90 -15.13 -19.96
C GLU A 210 -3.68 -13.66 -20.33
N ARG A 211 -4.78 -12.91 -20.57
CA ARG A 211 -4.73 -11.47 -20.86
C ARG A 211 -4.14 -10.64 -19.71
N HIS A 212 -4.43 -11.01 -18.46
CA HIS A 212 -3.85 -10.32 -17.30
C HIS A 212 -2.33 -10.48 -17.26
N LEU A 213 -1.83 -11.70 -17.48
CA LEU A 213 -0.39 -11.98 -17.52
C LEU A 213 0.29 -11.29 -18.71
N GLU A 214 -0.33 -11.28 -19.89
CA GLU A 214 0.17 -10.53 -21.06
C GLU A 214 0.30 -9.03 -20.77
N ASN A 215 -0.71 -8.43 -20.12
CA ASN A 215 -0.65 -7.03 -19.73
C ASN A 215 0.47 -6.77 -18.71
N LYS A 216 0.69 -7.68 -17.76
CA LYS A 216 1.81 -7.57 -16.81
C LYS A 216 3.17 -7.65 -17.50
N ILE A 217 3.35 -8.53 -18.49
CA ILE A 217 4.59 -8.58 -19.30
C ILE A 217 4.80 -7.26 -20.05
N LYS A 218 3.73 -6.68 -20.63
CA LYS A 218 3.82 -5.38 -21.31
C LYS A 218 4.23 -4.27 -20.36
N GLU A 219 3.64 -4.20 -19.16
CA GLU A 219 4.03 -3.23 -18.13
C GLU A 219 5.51 -3.37 -17.76
N LEU A 220 6.02 -4.59 -17.65
CA LEU A 220 7.41 -4.85 -17.27
C LEU A 220 8.43 -4.60 -18.40
N THR A 221 8.01 -4.62 -19.67
CA THR A 221 8.92 -4.49 -20.81
C THR A 221 9.41 -3.05 -20.94
N ILE A 222 10.72 -2.88 -21.06
CA ILE A 222 11.36 -1.59 -21.34
C ILE A 222 11.64 -1.52 -22.84
N GLU A 223 11.21 -0.44 -23.50
CA GLU A 223 11.49 -0.14 -24.90
C GLU A 223 12.93 0.34 -25.14
#